data_AF-A0A3D2J4G6-F1
#
_entry.id   AF-A0A3D2J4G6-F1
#
_cell.length_a   1.000
_cell.length_b   1.000
_cell.length_c   1.000
_cell.angle_alpha   90.00
_cell.angle_beta   90.00
_cell.angle_gamma   90.00
#
_symmetry.space_group_name_H-M   'P 1'
#
loop_
_entity.id
_entity.type
_entity.pdbx_description
1 polymer ?
#
loop_
_entity_poly.entity_id
_entity_poly.type
_entity_poly.pdbx_seq_one_letter_code
_entity_poly.pdbx_strand_id
1 'polypeptide(L)' 'YDAKGMLKSAVRDPNPVLFIEHELLYNVKGEVPDEDVEYTVPLNEADIKREG' A
#
# COMPACT_ATOMS: atom_id res chain seq x y z
N TYR A 1 2.50 -3.81 -4.73
CA TYR A 1 3.26 -2.83 -3.94
C TYR A 1 2.38 -2.08 -2.95
N ASP A 2 1.42 -1.29 -3.43
CA ASP A 2 0.60 -0.33 -2.67
C ASP A 2 -0.13 -0.96 -1.47
N ALA A 3 -0.96 -1.99 -1.69
CA ALA A 3 -1.77 -2.59 -0.63
C ALA A 3 -0.95 -3.05 0.60
N LYS A 4 0.11 -3.84 0.41
CA LYS A 4 0.99 -4.30 1.51
C LYS A 4 1.73 -3.13 2.17
N GLY A 5 2.25 -2.19 1.38
CA GLY A 5 3.00 -1.06 1.92
C GLY A 5 2.14 -0.09 2.73
N MET A 6 0.96 0.24 2.21
CA MET A 6 0.02 1.15 2.86
C MET A 6 -0.66 0.52 4.08
N LEU A 7 -0.99 -0.79 4.03
CA LEU A 7 -1.55 -1.48 5.20
C LEU A 7 -0.55 -1.49 6.36
N LYS A 8 0.74 -1.71 6.08
CA LYS A 8 1.80 -1.61 7.10
C LYS A 8 1.90 -0.20 7.69
N SER A 9 1.81 0.84 6.86
CA SER A 9 1.78 2.23 7.34
C SER A 9 0.55 2.49 8.20
N ALA A 10 -0.63 2.02 7.78
CA ALA A 10 -1.88 2.18 8.52
C ALA A 10 -1.85 1.50 9.90
N VAL A 11 -1.27 0.29 10.01
CA VAL A 11 -1.12 -0.43 11.28
C VAL A 11 -0.12 0.26 12.22
N ARG A 12 0.87 0.99 11.67
CA ARG A 12 1.93 1.66 12.44
C ARG A 12 1.60 3.09 12.82
N ASP A 13 0.59 3.69 12.19
CA ASP A 13 0.18 5.05 12.52
C ASP A 13 -0.39 5.10 13.94
N PRO A 14 -0.02 6.09 14.76
CA PRO A 14 -0.57 6.22 16.11
C PRO A 14 -2.05 6.63 16.13
N ASN A 15 -2.63 7.01 14.99
CA ASN A 15 -4.02 7.43 14.85
C ASN A 15 -4.87 6.36 14.15
N PRO A 16 -6.20 6.39 14.31
CA PRO A 16 -7.10 5.53 13.53
C PRO A 16 -6.97 5.80 12.03
N VAL A 17 -6.78 4.73 11.24
CA VAL A 17 -6.74 4.79 9.78
C VAL A 17 -7.85 3.92 9.19
N LEU A 18 -8.71 4.52 8.36
CA LEU A 18 -9.67 3.78 7.56
C LEU A 18 -8.99 3.29 6.28
N PHE A 19 -8.82 1.97 6.16
CA PHE A 19 -8.21 1.34 4.99
C PHE A 19 -9.29 0.77 4.07
N ILE A 20 -9.52 1.39 2.92
CA ILE A 20 -10.57 0.97 1.98
C ILE A 20 -9.96 0.06 0.92
N GLU A 21 -10.40 -1.18 0.92
CA GLU A 21 -9.97 -2.19 -0.05
C GLU A 21 -10.97 -2.31 -1.21
N HIS A 22 -10.46 -2.61 -2.40
CA HIS A 22 -11.28 -2.82 -3.59
C HIS A 22 -11.39 -4.31 -3.91
N GLU A 23 -12.58 -4.90 -3.69
CA GLU A 23 -12.81 -6.35 -3.82
C GLU A 23 -12.34 -6.94 -5.15
N LEU A 24 -12.63 -6.28 -6.29
CA LEU A 24 -12.23 -6.79 -7.61
C LEU A 24 -10.70 -6.88 -7.80
N LEU A 25 -9.89 -6.23 -6.96
CA LEU A 25 -8.43 -6.26 -7.05
C LEU A 25 -7.79 -7.39 -6.22
N TYR A 26 -8.54 -8.13 -5.40
CA TYR A 26 -7.96 -9.17 -4.54
C TYR A 26 -7.22 -10.27 -5.31
N ASN A 27 -7.68 -10.60 -6.51
CA ASN A 27 -7.05 -11.62 -7.35
C ASN A 27 -6.07 -11.07 -8.38
N VAL A 28 -5.85 -9.74 -8.40
CA VAL A 28 -4.89 -9.10 -9.31
C VAL A 28 -3.50 -9.21 -8.71
N LYS A 29 -2.58 -9.83 -9.46
CA LYS A 29 -1.18 -9.94 -9.07
C LYS A 29 -0.40 -8.72 -9.51
N GLY A 30 0.51 -8.27 -8.67
CA GLY A 30 1.47 -7.22 -8.97
C GLY A 30 2.77 -7.47 -8.23
N GLU A 31 3.80 -6.72 -8.58
CA GLU A 31 5.11 -6.85 -7.94
C GLU A 31 5.04 -6.39 -6.48
N VAL A 32 5.71 -7.16 -5.63
CA VAL A 32 5.86 -6.93 -4.20
C VAL A 32 7.29 -7.29 -3.86
N PRO A 33 8.01 -6.46 -3.07
CA PRO A 33 9.33 -6.80 -2.56
C PRO A 33 9.35 -8.15 -1.83
N ASP A 34 10.49 -8.83 -1.89
CA ASP A 34 10.74 -10.09 -1.21
C ASP A 34 10.40 -9.99 0.29
N GLU A 35 10.10 -11.12 0.91
CA GLU A 35 9.54 -11.16 2.27
C GLU A 35 10.48 -10.59 3.33
N ASP A 36 11.79 -10.69 3.14
CA ASP A 36 12.84 -10.15 3.99
C ASP A 36 13.02 -8.63 3.83
N VAL A 37 12.47 -8.03 2.77
CA VAL A 37 12.58 -6.59 2.52
C VAL A 37 11.43 -5.84 3.18
N GLU A 38 11.79 -5.04 4.18
CA GLU A 38 10.86 -4.17 4.87
C GLU A 38 10.64 -2.85 4.11
N TYR A 39 9.37 -2.56 3.80
CA TYR A 39 8.97 -1.28 3.21
C TYR A 39 7.61 -0.80 3.73
N THR A 40 7.34 0.50 3.56
CA THR A 40 6.09 1.20 3.86
C THR A 40 5.78 2.20 2.75
N VAL A 41 4.52 2.57 2.59
CA VAL A 41 4.09 3.62 1.65
C VAL A 41 3.52 4.80 2.44
N PRO A 42 3.96 6.05 2.22
CA PRO A 42 3.42 7.20 2.95
C PRO A 42 1.90 7.36 2.73
N LEU A 43 1.13 7.59 3.80
CA LEU A 43 -0.33 7.72 3.71
C LEU A 43 -0.79 9.03 3.06
N ASN A 44 0.07 10.05 3.04
CA ASN A 44 -0.27 11.41 2.60
C ASN A 44 0.43 11.81 1.29
N GLU A 45 0.85 10.83 0.49
CA GLU A 45 1.55 11.06 -0.77
C GLU A 45 0.88 10.27 -1.89
N ALA A 46 0.57 10.96 -2.99
CA ALA A 46 0.04 10.35 -4.20
C ALA A 46 1.18 9.82 -5.08
N ASP A 47 0.90 8.78 -5.87
CA ASP A 47 1.86 8.20 -6.79
C ASP A 47 1.51 8.51 -8.24
N ILE A 48 2.48 9.01 -9.01
CA ILE A 48 2.34 9.27 -10.45
C ILE A 48 2.63 7.96 -11.19
N LYS A 49 1.58 7.24 -11.57
CA LYS A 49 1.73 5.96 -12.30
C LYS A 49 2.18 6.12 -13.76
N ARG A 50 1.95 7.29 -14.36
CA ARG A 50 2.32 7.62 -15.74
C ARG A 50 2.37 9.14 -15.93
N GLU A 51 3.46 9.66 -16.47
CA GLU A 51 3.60 11.06 -16.87
C GLU A 51 2.82 11.36 -18.17
N GLY A 52 2.36 12.60 -18.32
CA GLY A 52 1.67 13.10 -19.51
C GLY A 52 0.65 14.19 -19.22
#